data_AF-A0A1M6LJM6-F1
#
_entry.id   AF-A0A1M6LJM6-F1
#
_cell.length_a   1.000
_cell.length_b   1.000
_cell.length_c   1.000
_cell.angle_alpha   90.00
_cell.angle_beta   90.00
_cell.angle_gamma   90.00
#
_symmetry.space_group_name_H-M   'P 1'
#
loop_
_entity.id
_entity.type
_entity.pdbx_description
1 polymer ?
#
loop_
_entity_poly.entity_id
_entity_poly.type
_entity_poly.pdbx_seq_one_letter_code
_entity_poly.pdbx_strand_id
1 'polypeptide(L)'
;MTVKKSYEEINEKIKSGEAVVVTAEEVIDIVKEKGMKEATKYVDVVTTATFGPMCSTGAFLNFGHSDPPIRMSEIYLNGVSAYGGLAAVDVYIGATEESKEKGMEYGGAHVICDLIDGKKVHLMATARGTDCYPCKEVETYITKDSINEAYLFNPRNCYQNYNAAINTSDKRIYTYMGILQPNKGNITYSTSGQLSPLLNDPLYRTIGIGTRIFLAGTVGYVSWQGTQFNSGGARDERGIPLGGGGTLALIGNLKNMSTEYIRPAVFEKYGTSIFVGVGIPIPIIDEEMMKHVSIEDKDIYTNIIDYSVKRRSKPSLGRVSYEELRRGKITLDGKEIKTAPLSSLQKARKIADELKTWIKKGEFLIQEPVQTFPTNNKLKSLEIVEEEEV
;
A
#
# COMPACT_ATOMS: atom_id res chain seq x y z
N MET A 1 -5.03 18.53 -33.12
CA MET A 1 -5.81 18.67 -31.88
C MET A 1 -5.38 17.58 -30.93
N THR A 2 -4.94 17.96 -29.74
CA THR A 2 -4.59 17.06 -28.63
C THR A 2 -5.88 16.42 -28.12
N VAL A 3 -5.90 15.10 -27.95
CA VAL A 3 -7.07 14.38 -27.45
C VAL A 3 -7.26 14.72 -25.97
N LYS A 4 -8.47 15.13 -25.58
CA LYS A 4 -8.85 15.34 -24.17
C LYS A 4 -10.15 14.61 -23.89
N LYS A 5 -10.21 13.90 -22.77
CA LYS A 5 -11.41 13.22 -22.25
C LYS A 5 -11.69 13.72 -20.82
N SER A 6 -12.96 13.90 -20.49
CA SER A 6 -13.42 14.21 -19.14
C SER A 6 -13.75 12.94 -18.36
N TYR A 7 -13.83 13.05 -17.03
CA TYR A 7 -14.26 11.95 -16.17
C TYR A 7 -15.72 11.57 -16.44
N GLU A 8 -16.56 12.57 -16.74
CA GLU A 8 -17.96 12.40 -17.09
C GLU A 8 -18.13 11.56 -18.36
N GLU A 9 -17.44 11.92 -19.44
CA GLU A 9 -17.47 11.17 -20.71
C GLU A 9 -17.01 9.71 -20.53
N ILE A 10 -15.94 9.49 -19.77
CA ILE A 10 -15.46 8.14 -19.48
C ILE A 10 -16.49 7.36 -18.64
N ASN A 11 -17.10 7.99 -17.64
CA ASN A 11 -18.13 7.35 -16.81
C ASN A 11 -19.43 7.08 -17.58
N GLU A 12 -19.80 7.91 -18.56
CA GLU A 12 -20.92 7.63 -19.46
C GLU A 12 -20.65 6.38 -20.29
N LYS A 13 -19.45 6.23 -20.86
CA LYS A 13 -19.04 5.01 -21.56
C LYS A 13 -19.00 3.78 -20.66
N ILE A 14 -18.59 3.94 -19.41
CA ILE A 14 -18.61 2.84 -18.43
C ILE A 14 -20.05 2.38 -18.19
N LYS A 15 -20.98 3.33 -18.00
CA LYS A 15 -22.41 3.03 -17.79
C LYS A 15 -23.07 2.42 -19.03
N SER A 16 -22.67 2.81 -20.24
CA SER A 16 -23.18 2.23 -21.50
C SER A 16 -22.52 0.89 -21.87
N GLY A 17 -21.46 0.48 -21.18
CA GLY A 17 -20.69 -0.73 -21.50
C GLY A 17 -19.75 -0.58 -22.70
N GLU A 18 -19.50 0.64 -23.15
CA GLU A 18 -18.69 0.97 -24.32
C GLU A 18 -17.24 1.32 -23.97
N ALA A 19 -16.93 1.49 -22.69
CA ALA A 19 -15.59 1.89 -22.24
C ALA A 19 -14.52 0.84 -22.56
N VAL A 20 -13.42 1.28 -23.17
CA VAL A 20 -12.25 0.44 -23.40
C VAL A 20 -11.35 0.48 -22.17
N VAL A 21 -11.44 -0.59 -21.38
CA VAL A 21 -10.65 -0.79 -20.15
C VAL A 21 -9.60 -1.87 -20.37
N VAL A 22 -8.34 -1.54 -20.10
CA VAL A 22 -7.17 -2.43 -20.27
C VAL A 22 -6.26 -2.36 -19.05
N THR A 23 -5.35 -3.32 -18.87
CA THR A 23 -4.34 -3.27 -17.82
C THR A 23 -3.12 -2.46 -18.25
N ALA A 24 -2.28 -2.05 -17.28
CA ALA A 24 -1.02 -1.36 -17.57
C ALA A 24 -0.03 -2.23 -18.38
N GLU A 25 -0.17 -3.56 -18.37
CA GLU A 25 0.63 -4.42 -19.25
C GLU A 25 0.07 -4.43 -20.69
N GLU A 26 -1.26 -4.50 -20.85
CA GLU A 26 -1.92 -4.53 -22.16
C GLU A 26 -1.78 -3.21 -22.93
N VAL A 27 -1.78 -2.07 -22.22
CA VAL A 27 -1.71 -0.75 -22.88
C VAL A 27 -0.39 -0.54 -23.63
N ILE A 28 0.69 -1.16 -23.18
CA ILE A 28 2.02 -1.06 -23.81
C ILE A 28 1.97 -1.61 -25.25
N ASP A 29 1.33 -2.76 -25.45
CA ASP A 29 1.21 -3.36 -26.78
C ASP A 29 0.28 -2.55 -27.69
N ILE A 30 -0.79 -1.97 -27.13
CA ILE A 30 -1.71 -1.09 -27.86
C ILE A 30 -0.97 0.16 -28.37
N VAL A 31 -0.12 0.77 -27.54
CA VAL A 31 0.68 1.94 -27.93
C VAL A 31 1.71 1.56 -29.01
N LYS A 32 2.33 0.38 -28.91
CA LYS A 32 3.26 -0.13 -29.94
C LYS A 32 2.57 -0.36 -31.29
N GLU A 33 1.34 -0.87 -31.28
CA GLU A 33 0.57 -1.17 -32.50
C GLU A 33 -0.04 0.08 -33.14
N LYS A 34 -0.72 0.92 -32.34
CA LYS A 34 -1.55 2.03 -32.84
C LYS A 34 -0.85 3.39 -32.82
N GLY A 35 0.23 3.50 -32.06
CA GLY A 35 0.86 4.77 -31.73
C GLY A 35 0.12 5.53 -30.63
N MET A 36 0.85 6.44 -29.96
CA MET A 36 0.40 7.17 -28.77
C MET A 36 -0.95 7.87 -28.94
N LYS A 37 -1.11 8.60 -30.06
CA LYS A 37 -2.29 9.43 -30.31
C LYS A 37 -3.56 8.62 -30.52
N GLU A 38 -3.49 7.54 -31.31
CA GLU A 38 -4.65 6.68 -31.56
C GLU A 38 -4.95 5.79 -30.36
N ALA A 39 -3.93 5.32 -29.62
CA ALA A 39 -4.13 4.63 -28.35
C ALA A 39 -4.88 5.51 -27.33
N THR A 40 -4.53 6.80 -27.24
CA THR A 40 -5.20 7.77 -26.35
C THR A 40 -6.68 7.93 -26.66
N LYS A 41 -7.06 7.94 -27.94
CA LYS A 41 -8.48 7.97 -28.34
C LYS A 41 -9.19 6.66 -28.00
N TYR A 42 -8.51 5.55 -28.25
CA TYR A 42 -9.06 4.21 -28.13
C TYR A 42 -9.30 3.78 -26.69
N VAL A 43 -8.33 3.97 -25.79
CA VAL A 43 -8.40 3.50 -24.39
C VAL A 43 -9.01 4.56 -23.49
N ASP A 44 -9.95 4.17 -22.63
CA ASP A 44 -10.61 5.07 -21.69
C ASP A 44 -10.02 4.96 -20.27
N VAL A 45 -9.70 3.74 -19.82
CA VAL A 45 -9.13 3.50 -18.48
C VAL A 45 -8.04 2.44 -18.52
N VAL A 46 -6.94 2.69 -17.81
CA VAL A 46 -5.87 1.71 -17.55
C VAL A 46 -5.90 1.27 -16.09
N THR A 47 -6.04 -0.02 -15.83
CA THR A 47 -6.03 -0.56 -14.47
C THR A 47 -4.61 -0.93 -14.03
N THR A 48 -4.23 -0.41 -12.87
CA THR A 48 -2.94 -0.65 -12.21
C THR A 48 -3.15 -1.37 -10.89
N ALA A 49 -2.11 -2.03 -10.38
CA ALA A 49 -2.21 -2.77 -9.12
C ALA A 49 -0.86 -3.03 -8.45
N THR A 50 -0.93 -3.26 -7.14
CA THR A 50 0.18 -3.77 -6.34
C THR A 50 -0.32 -4.74 -5.28
N PHE A 51 0.52 -5.71 -4.91
CA PHE A 51 0.30 -6.59 -3.78
C PHE A 51 1.66 -6.83 -3.10
N GLY A 52 1.85 -6.23 -1.93
CA GLY A 52 3.13 -6.27 -1.23
C GLY A 52 2.98 -5.99 0.26
N PRO A 53 4.09 -6.11 1.02
CA PRO A 53 4.08 -5.88 2.45
C PRO A 53 3.87 -4.39 2.77
N MET A 54 2.87 -4.08 3.60
CA MET A 54 2.45 -2.73 3.97
C MET A 54 2.31 -2.64 5.50
N CYS A 55 3.45 -2.51 6.18
CA CYS A 55 3.53 -2.54 7.66
C CYS A 55 2.76 -1.41 8.36
N SER A 56 2.48 -0.29 7.68
CA SER A 56 1.74 0.83 8.28
C SER A 56 0.24 0.55 8.47
N THR A 57 -0.29 -0.55 7.93
CA THR A 57 -1.72 -0.87 8.00
C THR A 57 -2.23 -0.99 9.44
N GLY A 58 -3.48 -0.59 9.68
CA GLY A 58 -4.22 -0.92 10.87
C GLY A 58 -5.72 -0.89 10.62
N ALA A 59 -6.51 -1.01 11.69
CA ALA A 59 -7.95 -0.93 11.63
C ALA A 59 -8.50 -0.13 12.81
N PHE A 60 -9.52 0.69 12.54
CA PHE A 60 -10.37 1.25 13.57
C PHE A 60 -11.56 0.33 13.81
N LEU A 61 -11.89 0.11 15.07
CA LEU A 61 -12.98 -0.75 15.50
C LEU A 61 -13.82 -0.01 16.53
N ASN A 62 -15.14 -0.14 16.44
CA ASN A 62 -16.09 0.29 17.48
C ASN A 62 -16.88 -0.92 17.96
N PHE A 63 -16.69 -1.30 19.23
CA PHE A 63 -17.27 -2.54 19.78
C PHE A 63 -18.74 -2.42 20.19
N GLY A 64 -19.25 -1.20 20.36
CA GLY A 64 -20.47 -0.97 21.12
C GLY A 64 -20.26 -1.10 22.64
N HIS A 65 -21.20 -0.58 23.42
CA HIS A 65 -21.14 -0.65 24.87
C HIS A 65 -21.62 -2.01 25.39
N SER A 66 -20.93 -2.50 26.43
CA SER A 66 -21.46 -3.51 27.34
C SER A 66 -22.60 -2.95 28.19
N ASP A 67 -23.28 -3.84 28.93
CA ASP A 67 -24.20 -3.44 29.99
C ASP A 67 -23.74 -4.09 31.32
N PRO A 68 -23.27 -3.29 32.31
CA PRO A 68 -23.15 -1.83 32.30
C PRO A 68 -22.12 -1.27 31.29
N PRO A 69 -22.21 0.01 30.90
CA PRO A 69 -21.31 0.60 29.90
C PRO A 69 -19.88 0.73 30.41
N ILE A 70 -18.92 0.58 29.49
CA ILE A 70 -17.47 0.66 29.75
C ILE A 70 -16.81 1.78 28.95
N ARG A 71 -15.77 2.39 29.54
CA ARG A 71 -14.79 3.24 28.86
C ARG A 71 -13.43 2.55 28.91
N MET A 72 -13.12 1.80 27.86
CA MET A 72 -11.96 0.92 27.79
C MET A 72 -10.66 1.73 27.80
N SER A 73 -9.67 1.28 28.58
CA SER A 73 -8.34 1.90 28.67
C SER A 73 -7.21 0.98 28.21
N GLU A 74 -7.17 -0.25 28.70
CA GLU A 74 -6.24 -1.27 28.20
C GLU A 74 -7.07 -2.31 27.48
N ILE A 75 -6.74 -2.57 26.21
CA ILE A 75 -7.54 -3.42 25.33
C ILE A 75 -6.62 -4.44 24.66
N TYR A 76 -7.06 -5.69 24.65
CA TYR A 76 -6.39 -6.79 23.97
C TYR A 76 -7.37 -7.52 23.06
N LEU A 77 -6.93 -7.79 21.83
CA LEU A 77 -7.63 -8.60 20.85
C LEU A 77 -6.79 -9.84 20.54
N ASN A 78 -7.22 -11.02 20.97
CA ASN A 78 -6.42 -12.26 20.93
C ASN A 78 -5.00 -12.05 21.50
N GLY A 79 -4.89 -11.34 22.64
CA GLY A 79 -3.61 -11.03 23.28
C GLY A 79 -2.75 -9.98 22.56
N VAL A 80 -3.27 -9.31 21.52
CA VAL A 80 -2.60 -8.20 20.83
C VAL A 80 -3.13 -6.87 21.37
N SER A 81 -2.25 -5.96 21.75
CA SER A 81 -2.64 -4.64 22.25
C SER A 81 -3.39 -3.83 21.19
N ALA A 82 -4.53 -3.25 21.55
CA ALA A 82 -5.25 -2.28 20.73
C ALA A 82 -5.24 -0.92 21.44
N TYR A 83 -4.94 0.14 20.68
CA TYR A 83 -4.87 1.49 21.22
C TYR A 83 -6.27 2.01 21.51
N GLY A 84 -6.57 2.22 22.80
CA GLY A 84 -7.74 2.98 23.26
C GLY A 84 -7.47 4.49 23.27
N GLY A 85 -8.29 5.27 23.98
CA GLY A 85 -8.08 6.72 24.10
C GLY A 85 -8.65 7.56 22.94
N LEU A 86 -9.25 6.92 21.93
CA LEU A 86 -10.04 7.59 20.90
C LEU A 86 -11.39 8.06 21.46
N ALA A 87 -12.10 7.13 22.12
CA ALA A 87 -13.34 7.39 22.85
C ALA A 87 -13.58 6.21 23.82
N ALA A 88 -14.83 5.90 24.16
CA ALA A 88 -15.13 4.91 25.20
C ALA A 88 -14.98 3.44 24.75
N VAL A 89 -15.35 3.13 23.50
CA VAL A 89 -15.34 1.77 22.93
C VAL A 89 -14.75 1.74 21.52
N ASP A 90 -14.02 2.79 21.17
CA ASP A 90 -13.32 2.97 19.90
C ASP A 90 -11.83 2.68 20.09
N VAL A 91 -11.27 1.85 19.21
CA VAL A 91 -9.86 1.48 19.26
C VAL A 91 -9.22 1.51 17.88
N TYR A 92 -7.88 1.62 17.88
CA TYR A 92 -7.05 1.39 16.71
C TYR A 92 -6.10 0.23 16.95
N ILE A 93 -6.12 -0.78 16.08
CA ILE A 93 -5.15 -1.89 16.11
C ILE A 93 -4.17 -1.77 14.93
N GLY A 94 -2.87 -1.69 15.26
CA GLY A 94 -1.81 -1.65 14.26
C GLY A 94 -1.42 -3.05 13.80
N ALA A 95 -1.21 -3.26 12.49
CA ALA A 95 -0.91 -4.58 11.95
C ALA A 95 0.41 -5.17 12.46
N THR A 96 1.37 -4.34 12.86
CA THR A 96 2.69 -4.75 13.36
C THR A 96 2.73 -4.96 14.87
N GLU A 97 1.66 -4.66 15.60
CA GLU A 97 1.63 -4.91 17.05
C GLU A 97 1.65 -6.42 17.28
N GLU A 98 2.62 -6.91 18.04
CA GLU A 98 2.78 -8.34 18.29
C GLU A 98 1.92 -8.79 19.47
N SER A 99 1.52 -10.06 19.44
CA SER A 99 0.85 -10.70 20.56
C SER A 99 1.77 -10.75 21.78
N LYS A 100 1.25 -10.41 22.95
CA LYS A 100 1.97 -10.57 24.22
C LYS A 100 2.25 -12.03 24.56
N GLU A 101 1.44 -12.95 24.02
CA GLU A 101 1.55 -14.38 24.29
C GLU A 101 2.34 -15.13 23.22
N LYS A 102 2.13 -14.77 21.94
CA LYS A 102 2.68 -15.50 20.78
C LYS A 102 3.86 -14.79 20.09
N GLY A 103 4.19 -13.57 20.51
CA GLY A 103 5.24 -12.77 19.87
C GLY A 103 4.97 -12.57 18.37
N MET A 104 6.03 -12.51 17.56
CA MET A 104 5.94 -12.24 16.12
C MET A 104 5.11 -13.24 15.30
N GLU A 105 4.84 -14.44 15.81
CA GLU A 105 4.04 -15.48 15.13
C GLU A 105 2.55 -15.10 15.04
N TYR A 106 2.08 -14.16 15.86
CA TYR A 106 0.72 -13.64 15.80
C TYR A 106 0.69 -12.16 16.22
N GLY A 107 -0.05 -11.33 15.52
CA GLY A 107 -0.09 -9.89 15.79
C GLY A 107 -1.32 -9.23 15.19
N GLY A 108 -1.35 -7.89 15.18
CA GLY A 108 -2.51 -7.14 14.72
C GLY A 108 -2.92 -7.46 13.28
N ALA A 109 -1.96 -7.80 12.41
CA ALA A 109 -2.22 -8.28 11.06
C ALA A 109 -3.11 -9.53 11.04
N HIS A 110 -2.85 -10.45 11.97
CA HIS A 110 -3.59 -11.69 12.11
C HIS A 110 -4.99 -11.43 12.68
N VAL A 111 -5.11 -10.57 13.70
CA VAL A 111 -6.42 -10.14 14.24
C VAL A 111 -7.28 -9.50 13.15
N ILE A 112 -6.71 -8.60 12.35
CA ILE A 112 -7.40 -7.94 11.24
C ILE A 112 -7.91 -8.99 10.23
N CYS A 113 -7.06 -9.94 9.83
CA CYS A 113 -7.46 -10.97 8.86
C CYS A 113 -8.46 -11.97 9.46
N ASP A 114 -8.35 -12.31 10.74
CA ASP A 114 -9.31 -13.15 11.45
C ASP A 114 -10.69 -12.50 11.51
N LEU A 115 -10.78 -11.18 11.74
CA LEU A 115 -12.04 -10.43 11.64
C LEU A 115 -12.61 -10.44 10.22
N ILE A 116 -11.77 -10.25 9.19
CA ILE A 116 -12.19 -10.29 7.79
C ILE A 116 -12.79 -11.67 7.43
N ASP A 117 -12.14 -12.75 7.88
CA ASP A 117 -12.60 -14.14 7.76
C ASP A 117 -13.85 -14.46 8.60
N GLY A 118 -14.34 -13.51 9.43
CA GLY A 118 -15.50 -13.72 10.30
C GLY A 118 -15.22 -14.61 11.51
N LYS A 119 -13.94 -14.82 11.86
CA LYS A 119 -13.57 -15.60 13.05
C LYS A 119 -13.85 -14.82 14.32
N LYS A 120 -14.03 -15.58 15.41
CA LYS A 120 -14.15 -15.01 16.75
C LYS A 120 -12.79 -14.48 17.20
N VAL A 121 -12.78 -13.25 17.68
CA VAL A 121 -11.63 -12.60 18.32
C VAL A 121 -11.99 -12.37 19.78
N HIS A 122 -11.13 -12.86 20.68
CA HIS A 122 -11.24 -12.65 22.12
C HIS A 122 -10.89 -11.20 22.44
N LEU A 123 -11.83 -10.49 23.07
CA LEU A 123 -11.70 -9.11 23.53
C LEU A 123 -11.57 -9.13 25.05
N MET A 124 -10.45 -8.62 25.53
CA MET A 124 -10.26 -8.27 26.94
C MET A 124 -10.07 -6.77 27.04
N ALA A 125 -10.80 -6.11 27.94
CA ALA A 125 -10.64 -4.70 28.19
C ALA A 125 -10.76 -4.39 29.68
N THR A 126 -9.87 -3.56 30.19
CA THR A 126 -9.96 -2.98 31.53
C THR A 126 -10.27 -1.49 31.46
N ALA A 127 -10.87 -0.97 32.52
CA ALA A 127 -11.25 0.42 32.67
C ALA A 127 -11.17 0.85 34.13
N ARG A 128 -10.87 2.12 34.38
CA ARG A 128 -10.87 2.70 35.74
C ARG A 128 -12.25 2.72 36.41
N GLY A 129 -13.32 2.72 35.61
CA GLY A 129 -14.71 2.95 36.04
C GLY A 129 -15.01 4.43 36.31
N THR A 130 -16.20 4.89 35.94
CA THR A 130 -16.73 6.24 36.21
C THR A 130 -18.26 6.17 36.37
N ASP A 131 -18.91 7.24 36.82
CA ASP A 131 -20.38 7.26 36.96
C ASP A 131 -21.11 6.96 35.64
N CYS A 132 -20.60 7.48 34.50
CA CYS A 132 -21.18 7.21 33.18
C CYS A 132 -20.78 5.84 32.60
N TYR A 133 -19.71 5.23 33.12
CA TYR A 133 -19.13 3.99 32.61
C TYR A 133 -18.69 3.12 33.80
N PRO A 134 -19.63 2.50 34.54
CA PRO A 134 -19.30 1.85 35.80
C PRO A 134 -18.66 0.48 35.61
N CYS A 135 -18.77 -0.12 34.42
CA CYS A 135 -18.06 -1.37 34.10
C CYS A 135 -16.54 -1.13 34.08
N LYS A 136 -15.80 -2.00 34.76
CA LYS A 136 -14.34 -1.93 34.90
C LYS A 136 -13.60 -2.99 34.10
N GLU A 137 -14.29 -4.04 33.68
CA GLU A 137 -13.69 -5.16 32.97
C GLU A 137 -14.72 -5.79 32.03
N VAL A 138 -14.28 -6.08 30.82
CA VAL A 138 -15.03 -6.86 29.83
C VAL A 138 -14.11 -7.93 29.29
N GLU A 139 -14.59 -9.18 29.34
CA GLU A 139 -13.98 -10.31 28.65
C GLU A 139 -15.05 -11.01 27.81
N THR A 140 -14.88 -11.03 26.49
CA THR A 140 -15.89 -11.57 25.57
C THR A 140 -15.28 -11.96 24.23
N TYR A 141 -16.12 -12.39 23.29
CA TYR A 141 -15.73 -12.67 21.91
C TYR A 141 -16.51 -11.78 20.95
N ILE A 142 -15.81 -11.22 19.97
CA ILE A 142 -16.38 -10.40 18.90
C ILE A 142 -16.14 -11.05 17.53
N THR A 143 -16.94 -10.64 16.57
CA THR A 143 -16.74 -10.88 15.12
C THR A 143 -16.93 -9.55 14.40
N LYS A 144 -16.61 -9.48 13.10
CA LYS A 144 -16.89 -8.27 12.31
C LYS A 144 -18.37 -7.89 12.28
N ASP A 145 -19.27 -8.86 12.46
CA ASP A 145 -20.72 -8.64 12.41
C ASP A 145 -21.34 -8.31 13.78
N SER A 146 -20.62 -8.58 14.88
CA SER A 146 -21.10 -8.29 16.25
C SER A 146 -20.69 -6.91 16.77
N ILE A 147 -19.97 -6.12 15.97
CA ILE A 147 -19.44 -4.81 16.35
C ILE A 147 -20.03 -3.73 15.45
N ASN A 148 -20.15 -2.50 15.95
CA ASN A 148 -20.79 -1.41 15.21
C ASN A 148 -20.04 -1.09 13.92
N GLU A 149 -18.74 -0.84 14.03
CA GLU A 149 -17.91 -0.41 12.90
C GLU A 149 -16.55 -1.09 12.88
N ALA A 150 -16.08 -1.33 11.66
CA ALA A 150 -14.74 -1.82 11.39
C ALA A 150 -14.27 -1.35 10.01
N TYR A 151 -13.24 -0.52 10.00
CA TYR A 151 -12.63 -0.08 8.75
C TYR A 151 -11.11 -0.15 8.81
N LEU A 152 -10.52 -0.59 7.71
CA LEU A 152 -9.09 -0.59 7.51
C LEU A 152 -8.66 0.85 7.31
N PHE A 153 -7.63 1.26 8.04
CA PHE A 153 -6.95 2.53 7.78
C PHE A 153 -5.47 2.26 7.65
N ASN A 154 -4.91 2.67 6.52
CA ASN A 154 -3.49 2.58 6.27
C ASN A 154 -2.96 4.00 6.01
N PRO A 155 -2.21 4.62 6.93
CA PRO A 155 -1.69 5.98 6.78
C PRO A 155 -0.57 6.09 5.73
N ARG A 156 -0.08 4.97 5.16
CA ARG A 156 1.05 4.94 4.22
C ARG A 156 1.13 3.61 3.47
N ASN A 157 0.69 3.61 2.22
CA ASN A 157 0.65 2.47 1.31
C ASN A 157 1.14 2.91 -0.09
N CYS A 158 1.21 1.97 -1.05
CA CYS A 158 1.48 2.23 -2.46
C CYS A 158 2.67 3.15 -2.71
N TYR A 159 3.85 2.83 -2.17
CA TYR A 159 5.04 3.65 -2.37
C TYR A 159 5.35 3.84 -3.87
N GLN A 160 5.61 5.08 -4.25
CA GLN A 160 6.07 5.45 -5.57
C GLN A 160 7.56 5.16 -5.69
N ASN A 161 7.89 4.03 -6.32
CA ASN A 161 9.25 3.49 -6.37
C ASN A 161 9.80 3.18 -4.96
N TYR A 162 10.80 2.30 -4.89
CA TYR A 162 11.39 1.90 -3.63
C TYR A 162 12.78 1.32 -3.83
N ASN A 163 13.63 1.44 -2.82
CA ASN A 163 15.01 0.96 -2.87
C ASN A 163 15.09 -0.57 -3.00
N ALA A 164 16.08 -1.05 -3.75
CA ALA A 164 16.55 -2.42 -3.66
C ALA A 164 17.53 -2.54 -2.48
N ALA A 165 17.42 -3.60 -1.69
CA ALA A 165 18.20 -3.79 -0.47
C ALA A 165 19.29 -4.85 -0.66
N ILE A 166 20.50 -4.56 -0.21
CA ILE A 166 21.65 -5.47 -0.20
C ILE A 166 22.36 -5.41 1.15
N ASN A 167 23.22 -6.40 1.44
CA ASN A 167 24.04 -6.44 2.64
C ASN A 167 25.51 -6.68 2.28
N THR A 168 26.38 -5.71 2.56
CA THR A 168 27.83 -5.85 2.32
C THR A 168 28.60 -6.42 3.51
N SER A 169 27.99 -6.50 4.69
CA SER A 169 28.66 -7.03 5.90
C SER A 169 28.88 -8.54 5.85
N ASP A 170 29.69 -9.03 6.78
CA ASP A 170 30.02 -10.43 6.99
C ASP A 170 28.92 -11.23 7.72
N LYS A 171 27.86 -10.56 8.19
CA LYS A 171 26.77 -11.17 8.97
C LYS A 171 25.44 -11.08 8.27
N ARG A 172 24.59 -12.09 8.47
CA ARG A 172 23.21 -12.08 8.00
C ARG A 172 22.43 -11.01 8.76
N ILE A 173 21.65 -10.20 8.05
CA ILE A 173 20.76 -9.21 8.65
C ILE A 173 19.30 -9.52 8.32
N TYR A 174 18.42 -9.18 9.26
CA TYR A 174 16.98 -9.44 9.21
C TYR A 174 16.27 -8.10 9.17
N THR A 175 15.44 -7.88 8.14
CA THR A 175 14.88 -6.55 7.83
C THR A 175 13.45 -6.67 7.34
N TYR A 176 12.72 -5.54 7.23
CA TYR A 176 11.45 -5.50 6.51
C TYR A 176 11.57 -5.85 5.03
N MET A 177 12.80 -5.83 4.48
CA MET A 177 13.09 -6.29 3.13
C MET A 177 13.37 -7.80 3.07
N GLY A 178 13.11 -8.54 4.17
CA GLY A 178 13.46 -9.94 4.30
C GLY A 178 14.89 -10.16 4.77
N ILE A 179 15.37 -11.39 4.60
CA ILE A 179 16.72 -11.81 4.99
C ILE A 179 17.72 -11.39 3.92
N LEU A 180 18.72 -10.61 4.32
CA LEU A 180 19.85 -10.24 3.46
C LEU A 180 21.10 -11.00 3.90
N GLN A 181 21.60 -11.83 3.00
CA GLN A 181 22.76 -12.70 3.20
C GLN A 181 24.06 -11.88 3.23
N PRO A 182 25.08 -12.33 3.99
CA PRO A 182 26.39 -11.70 4.03
C PRO A 182 27.03 -11.51 2.65
N ASN A 183 28.00 -10.61 2.56
CA ASN A 183 28.93 -10.48 1.44
C ASN A 183 28.23 -10.37 0.08
N LYS A 184 27.18 -9.53 0.00
CA LYS A 184 26.38 -9.30 -1.20
C LYS A 184 25.73 -10.60 -1.72
N GLY A 185 25.20 -11.43 -0.82
CA GLY A 185 24.67 -12.76 -1.18
C GLY A 185 23.32 -12.73 -1.92
N ASN A 186 22.51 -11.69 -1.69
CA ASN A 186 21.25 -11.46 -2.41
C ASN A 186 20.86 -9.98 -2.39
N ILE A 187 19.94 -9.64 -3.30
CA ILE A 187 19.23 -8.36 -3.34
C ILE A 187 17.74 -8.63 -3.26
N THR A 188 17.03 -7.85 -2.45
CA THR A 188 15.56 -7.91 -2.35
C THR A 188 14.94 -6.58 -2.73
N TYR A 189 13.78 -6.60 -3.37
CA TYR A 189 13.07 -5.38 -3.79
C TYR A 189 11.55 -5.55 -3.66
N SER A 190 10.80 -4.46 -3.67
CA SER A 190 9.34 -4.50 -3.58
C SER A 190 8.72 -3.51 -4.57
N THR A 191 8.11 -4.03 -5.64
CA THR A 191 7.31 -3.27 -6.60
C THR A 191 6.55 -4.21 -7.53
N SER A 192 5.42 -3.75 -8.05
CA SER A 192 4.79 -4.34 -9.24
C SER A 192 5.29 -3.71 -10.55
N GLY A 193 6.24 -2.77 -10.49
CA GLY A 193 6.96 -2.19 -11.64
C GLY A 193 6.01 -1.42 -12.55
N GLN A 194 5.98 -1.76 -13.84
CA GLN A 194 5.06 -1.18 -14.82
C GLN A 194 3.56 -1.32 -14.46
N LEU A 195 3.20 -2.23 -13.53
CA LEU A 195 1.81 -2.33 -13.04
C LEU A 195 1.54 -1.44 -11.83
N SER A 196 2.56 -0.78 -11.24
CA SER A 196 2.43 -0.02 -9.99
C SER A 196 1.62 1.27 -10.19
N PRO A 197 0.60 1.55 -9.36
CA PRO A 197 -0.26 2.72 -9.52
C PRO A 197 0.48 4.06 -9.59
N LEU A 198 1.31 4.38 -8.59
CA LEU A 198 1.99 5.67 -8.53
C LEU A 198 3.14 5.81 -9.55
N LEU A 199 3.60 4.71 -10.15
CA LEU A 199 4.55 4.79 -11.27
C LEU A 199 3.84 5.15 -12.58
N ASN A 200 2.58 4.72 -12.74
CA ASN A 200 1.73 5.03 -13.89
C ASN A 200 1.06 6.42 -13.80
N ASP A 201 1.05 7.03 -12.62
CA ASP A 201 0.72 8.45 -12.42
C ASP A 201 1.85 9.15 -11.65
N PRO A 202 3.02 9.34 -12.29
CA PRO A 202 4.23 9.75 -11.59
C PRO A 202 4.14 11.17 -11.00
N LEU A 203 3.27 12.01 -11.56
CA LEU A 203 3.07 13.40 -11.18
C LEU A 203 1.74 13.66 -10.44
N TYR A 204 1.03 12.60 -10.04
CA TYR A 204 -0.23 12.67 -9.26
C TYR A 204 -1.34 13.48 -9.95
N ARG A 205 -1.45 13.33 -11.29
CA ARG A 205 -2.41 14.07 -12.12
C ARG A 205 -3.84 13.55 -11.95
N THR A 206 -3.99 12.27 -11.68
CA THR A 206 -5.28 11.55 -11.58
C THR A 206 -5.49 10.89 -10.22
N ILE A 207 -4.43 10.70 -9.43
CA ILE A 207 -4.49 10.15 -8.08
C ILE A 207 -4.31 11.28 -7.06
N GLY A 208 -5.37 11.53 -6.30
CA GLY A 208 -5.38 12.45 -5.15
C GLY A 208 -6.39 12.04 -4.09
N ILE A 209 -6.72 12.96 -3.18
CA ILE A 209 -7.69 12.73 -2.11
C ILE A 209 -9.06 12.44 -2.72
N GLY A 210 -9.74 11.41 -2.21
CA GLY A 210 -11.06 10.98 -2.69
C GLY A 210 -11.02 10.05 -3.91
N THR A 211 -9.85 9.74 -4.47
CA THR A 211 -9.74 8.76 -5.56
C THR A 211 -10.30 7.41 -5.12
N ARG A 212 -11.27 6.87 -5.87
CA ARG A 212 -11.87 5.56 -5.64
C ARG A 212 -10.91 4.47 -6.09
N ILE A 213 -10.73 3.43 -5.27
CA ILE A 213 -9.76 2.36 -5.51
C ILE A 213 -10.33 0.98 -5.20
N PHE A 214 -9.69 -0.06 -5.73
CA PHE A 214 -9.79 -1.42 -5.19
C PHE A 214 -8.85 -1.52 -3.98
N LEU A 215 -9.38 -1.94 -2.83
CA LEU A 215 -8.61 -2.16 -1.61
C LEU A 215 -9.04 -3.48 -0.97
N ALA A 216 -8.15 -4.46 -0.96
CA ALA A 216 -8.35 -5.75 -0.30
C ALA A 216 -9.69 -6.47 -0.65
N GLY A 217 -10.10 -6.43 -1.91
CA GLY A 217 -11.31 -7.13 -2.39
C GLY A 217 -12.61 -6.33 -2.33
N THR A 218 -12.55 -5.06 -1.90
CA THR A 218 -13.71 -4.14 -1.90
C THR A 218 -13.31 -2.79 -2.47
N VAL A 219 -14.30 -1.90 -2.61
CA VAL A 219 -14.08 -0.48 -2.87
C VAL A 219 -13.47 0.18 -1.63
N GLY A 220 -12.42 0.97 -1.84
CA GLY A 220 -11.85 1.88 -0.86
C GLY A 220 -11.56 3.24 -1.47
N TYR A 221 -10.91 4.10 -0.70
CA TYR A 221 -10.59 5.47 -1.10
C TYR A 221 -9.19 5.88 -0.64
N VAL A 222 -8.59 6.79 -1.41
CA VAL A 222 -7.43 7.56 -0.97
C VAL A 222 -7.92 8.63 0.00
N SER A 223 -7.61 8.50 1.29
CA SER A 223 -8.05 9.44 2.33
C SER A 223 -7.09 10.63 2.49
N TRP A 224 -5.81 10.46 2.14
CA TRP A 224 -4.75 11.48 2.25
C TRP A 224 -3.51 11.09 1.45
N GLN A 225 -2.49 11.96 1.34
CA GLN A 225 -1.21 11.64 0.67
C GLN A 225 -0.33 10.63 1.44
N GLY A 226 -0.67 10.37 2.70
CA GLY A 226 0.10 9.48 3.57
C GLY A 226 1.29 10.14 4.26
N THR A 227 1.70 9.53 5.38
CA THR A 227 2.59 10.16 6.37
C THR A 227 4.04 10.31 5.94
N GLN A 228 4.46 9.60 4.87
CA GLN A 228 5.80 9.71 4.29
C GLN A 228 5.76 10.12 2.82
N PHE A 229 4.75 10.88 2.42
CA PHE A 229 4.66 11.40 1.07
C PHE A 229 5.84 12.31 0.73
N ASN A 230 6.55 12.03 -0.36
CA ASN A 230 7.66 12.85 -0.85
C ASN A 230 7.56 13.07 -2.36
N SER A 231 7.10 14.26 -2.77
CA SER A 231 7.01 14.63 -4.18
C SER A 231 8.24 15.39 -4.70
N GLY A 232 9.10 15.92 -3.82
CA GLY A 232 10.30 16.71 -4.15
C GLY A 232 11.58 15.90 -4.38
N GLY A 233 11.48 14.57 -4.46
CA GLY A 233 12.61 13.70 -4.84
C GLY A 233 13.03 13.90 -6.30
N ALA A 234 14.27 13.52 -6.62
CA ALA A 234 14.79 13.57 -7.99
C ALA A 234 13.96 12.67 -8.93
N ARG A 235 13.71 13.16 -10.15
CA ARG A 235 12.92 12.48 -11.20
C ARG A 235 13.69 12.52 -12.51
N ASP A 236 13.40 11.59 -13.41
CA ASP A 236 13.90 11.63 -14.79
C ASP A 236 13.08 12.59 -15.68
N GLU A 237 13.46 12.68 -16.95
CA GLU A 237 12.77 13.47 -17.98
C GLU A 237 11.31 13.05 -18.25
N ARG A 238 10.91 11.85 -17.80
CA ARG A 238 9.54 11.31 -17.90
C ARG A 238 8.75 11.54 -16.60
N GLY A 239 9.36 12.16 -15.60
CA GLY A 239 8.77 12.43 -14.29
C GLY A 239 8.83 11.24 -13.33
N ILE A 240 9.40 10.10 -13.71
CA ILE A 240 9.50 8.90 -12.87
C ILE A 240 10.53 9.18 -11.76
N PRO A 241 10.23 8.93 -10.48
CA PRO A 241 11.18 9.21 -9.41
C PRO A 241 12.37 8.25 -9.47
N LEU A 242 13.57 8.78 -9.23
CA LEU A 242 14.84 8.02 -9.23
C LEU A 242 15.08 7.24 -7.94
N GLY A 243 14.16 7.33 -6.97
CA GLY A 243 14.17 6.67 -5.68
C GLY A 243 12.77 6.75 -5.05
N GLY A 244 12.65 6.49 -3.74
CA GLY A 244 11.35 6.56 -3.07
C GLY A 244 10.69 7.94 -3.15
N GLY A 245 9.44 7.96 -3.61
CA GLY A 245 8.61 9.15 -3.81
C GLY A 245 7.35 9.17 -2.93
N GLY A 246 6.20 9.48 -3.55
CA GLY A 246 4.91 9.57 -2.86
C GLY A 246 4.44 8.25 -2.24
N THR A 247 3.46 8.38 -1.36
CA THR A 247 2.71 7.28 -0.73
C THR A 247 1.23 7.60 -0.83
N LEU A 248 0.36 6.72 -0.32
CA LEU A 248 -1.07 6.99 -0.19
C LEU A 248 -1.55 6.62 1.21
N ALA A 249 -2.39 7.44 1.82
CA ALA A 249 -3.22 6.99 2.93
C ALA A 249 -4.52 6.41 2.38
N LEU A 250 -4.87 5.19 2.79
CA LEU A 250 -5.98 4.42 2.26
C LEU A 250 -6.98 4.09 3.36
N ILE A 251 -8.26 4.15 3.03
CA ILE A 251 -9.36 3.76 3.91
C ILE A 251 -10.33 2.85 3.16
N GLY A 252 -10.89 1.85 3.84
CA GLY A 252 -11.92 0.98 3.27
C GLY A 252 -12.66 0.18 4.33
N ASN A 253 -13.88 -0.22 4.00
CA ASN A 253 -14.73 -1.00 4.91
C ASN A 253 -14.15 -2.41 5.09
N LEU A 254 -13.66 -2.71 6.30
CA LEU A 254 -13.01 -3.99 6.62
C LEU A 254 -14.02 -5.14 6.55
N LYS A 255 -15.29 -4.89 6.89
CA LYS A 255 -16.33 -5.92 6.93
C LYS A 255 -16.57 -6.58 5.57
N ASN A 256 -16.31 -5.83 4.48
CA ASN A 256 -16.49 -6.25 3.09
C ASN A 256 -15.20 -6.75 2.42
N MET A 257 -14.06 -6.74 3.12
CA MET A 257 -12.78 -7.19 2.56
C MET A 257 -12.72 -8.71 2.41
N SER A 258 -11.72 -9.18 1.65
CA SER A 258 -11.44 -10.60 1.46
C SER A 258 -9.97 -10.91 1.71
N THR A 259 -9.69 -11.95 2.50
CA THR A 259 -8.34 -12.48 2.76
C THR A 259 -7.67 -13.09 1.53
N GLU A 260 -8.37 -13.12 0.40
CA GLU A 260 -7.74 -13.31 -0.90
C GLU A 260 -6.74 -12.18 -1.26
N TYR A 261 -7.05 -10.95 -0.84
CA TYR A 261 -6.36 -9.72 -1.23
C TYR A 261 -5.71 -9.00 -0.05
N ILE A 262 -5.74 -9.59 1.14
CA ILE A 262 -5.02 -9.13 2.33
C ILE A 262 -4.59 -10.34 3.16
N ARG A 263 -3.32 -10.39 3.58
CA ARG A 263 -2.78 -11.56 4.29
C ARG A 263 -1.78 -11.16 5.36
N PRO A 264 -1.80 -11.78 6.55
CA PRO A 264 -0.75 -11.55 7.53
C PRO A 264 0.58 -12.13 7.03
N ALA A 265 1.68 -11.58 7.52
CA ALA A 265 3.02 -12.08 7.25
C ALA A 265 3.90 -11.96 8.50
N VAL A 266 4.88 -12.85 8.61
CA VAL A 266 5.89 -12.83 9.65
C VAL A 266 7.25 -12.77 8.96
N PHE A 267 8.00 -11.71 9.21
CA PHE A 267 9.37 -11.59 8.75
C PHE A 267 10.30 -12.05 9.87
N GLU A 268 11.01 -13.15 9.64
CA GLU A 268 11.96 -13.76 10.58
C GLU A 268 12.83 -12.70 11.27
N LYS A 269 12.74 -12.62 12.61
CA LYS A 269 13.47 -11.66 13.48
C LYS A 269 13.27 -10.18 13.19
N TYR A 270 12.31 -9.83 12.34
CA TYR A 270 11.90 -8.46 12.10
C TYR A 270 10.53 -8.16 12.70
N GLY A 271 9.58 -9.10 12.59
CA GLY A 271 8.27 -9.02 13.25
C GLY A 271 7.09 -9.27 12.33
N THR A 272 5.89 -9.11 12.88
CA THR A 272 4.61 -9.21 12.15
C THR A 272 4.45 -8.06 11.13
N SER A 273 3.86 -8.36 9.98
CA SER A 273 3.48 -7.41 8.93
C SER A 273 2.24 -7.91 8.20
N ILE A 274 1.79 -7.20 7.17
CA ILE A 274 0.61 -7.55 6.39
C ILE A 274 0.82 -7.22 4.92
N PHE A 275 0.38 -8.12 4.04
CA PHE A 275 0.30 -7.89 2.61
C PHE A 275 -1.06 -7.30 2.27
N VAL A 276 -1.09 -6.24 1.48
CA VAL A 276 -2.34 -5.57 1.06
C VAL A 276 -2.36 -5.44 -0.45
N GLY A 277 -3.47 -5.85 -1.05
CA GLY A 277 -3.77 -5.65 -2.45
C GLY A 277 -4.46 -4.32 -2.70
N VAL A 278 -3.90 -3.53 -3.61
CA VAL A 278 -4.45 -2.24 -4.02
C VAL A 278 -4.48 -2.18 -5.54
N GLY A 279 -5.63 -1.79 -6.11
CA GLY A 279 -5.78 -1.51 -7.53
C GLY A 279 -6.29 -0.08 -7.73
N ILE A 280 -5.73 0.65 -8.68
CA ILE A 280 -6.15 2.03 -8.98
C ILE A 280 -6.41 2.16 -10.49
N PRO A 281 -7.60 2.63 -10.89
CA PRO A 281 -7.85 2.96 -12.29
C PRO A 281 -7.24 4.30 -12.63
N ILE A 282 -6.47 4.35 -13.72
CA ILE A 282 -5.90 5.56 -14.29
C ILE A 282 -6.75 5.97 -15.49
N PRO A 283 -7.52 7.06 -15.40
CA PRO A 283 -8.30 7.56 -16.54
C PRO A 283 -7.39 8.18 -17.58
N ILE A 284 -7.64 7.85 -18.85
CA ILE A 284 -6.87 8.40 -19.97
C ILE A 284 -7.50 9.73 -20.39
N ILE A 285 -7.10 10.79 -19.70
CA ILE A 285 -7.61 12.15 -19.94
C ILE A 285 -6.89 12.87 -21.07
N ASP A 286 -5.65 12.47 -21.42
CA ASP A 286 -4.88 13.01 -22.54
C ASP A 286 -3.68 12.12 -22.95
N GLU A 287 -2.95 12.55 -23.98
CA GLU A 287 -1.78 11.85 -24.53
C GLU A 287 -0.60 11.79 -23.52
N GLU A 288 -0.52 12.75 -22.59
CA GLU A 288 0.50 12.74 -21.54
C GLU A 288 0.20 11.66 -20.49
N MET A 289 -1.06 11.46 -20.11
CA MET A 289 -1.44 10.31 -19.29
C MET A 289 -1.18 8.99 -20.00
N MET A 290 -1.47 8.90 -21.31
CA MET A 290 -1.15 7.70 -22.09
C MET A 290 0.36 7.38 -22.06
N LYS A 291 1.22 8.41 -22.16
CA LYS A 291 2.67 8.24 -22.05
C LYS A 291 3.10 7.72 -20.68
N HIS A 292 2.47 8.16 -19.60
CA HIS A 292 2.80 7.71 -18.25
C HIS A 292 2.33 6.29 -17.94
N VAL A 293 1.20 5.87 -18.50
CA VAL A 293 0.69 4.50 -18.30
C VAL A 293 1.36 3.46 -19.19
N SER A 294 2.08 3.90 -20.23
CA SER A 294 2.79 3.01 -21.17
C SER A 294 4.27 2.82 -20.82
N ILE A 295 4.64 2.93 -19.54
CA ILE A 295 6.02 2.72 -19.06
C ILE A 295 6.36 1.23 -18.99
N GLU A 296 7.60 0.88 -19.34
CA GLU A 296 8.09 -0.51 -19.29
C GLU A 296 9.10 -0.68 -18.15
N ASP A 297 9.21 -1.88 -17.58
CA ASP A 297 10.14 -2.16 -16.46
C ASP A 297 11.62 -1.83 -16.75
N LYS A 298 12.02 -1.80 -18.04
CA LYS A 298 13.37 -1.40 -18.49
C LYS A 298 13.66 0.10 -18.30
N ASP A 299 12.61 0.92 -18.25
CA ASP A 299 12.70 2.38 -18.10
C ASP A 299 12.58 2.81 -16.64
N ILE A 300 12.22 1.90 -15.73
CA ILE A 300 11.99 2.21 -14.32
C ILE A 300 13.19 1.76 -13.51
N TYR A 301 13.92 2.73 -12.95
CA TYR A 301 15.15 2.50 -12.20
C TYR A 301 14.97 2.68 -10.70
N THR A 302 15.75 1.93 -9.93
CA THR A 302 15.91 2.11 -8.48
C THR A 302 17.38 2.06 -8.06
N ASN A 303 17.65 2.34 -6.79
CA ASN A 303 18.98 2.31 -6.18
C ASN A 303 19.18 1.03 -5.37
N ILE A 304 20.37 0.44 -5.47
CA ILE A 304 20.82 -0.67 -4.63
C ILE A 304 21.42 -0.08 -3.36
N ILE A 305 20.68 -0.11 -2.26
CA ILE A 305 21.07 0.50 -0.98
C ILE A 305 21.60 -0.57 -0.04
N ASP A 306 22.74 -0.30 0.59
CA ASP A 306 23.33 -1.22 1.58
C ASP A 306 22.68 -1.07 2.96
N TYR A 307 21.93 -2.10 3.36
CA TYR A 307 21.19 -2.13 4.62
C TYR A 307 22.05 -2.50 5.83
N SER A 308 23.29 -2.95 5.62
CA SER A 308 24.23 -3.25 6.71
C SER A 308 24.69 -1.98 7.45
N VAL A 309 24.64 -0.83 6.77
CA VAL A 309 24.96 0.47 7.35
C VAL A 309 23.84 0.91 8.30
N LYS A 310 24.15 0.95 9.60
CA LYS A 310 23.23 1.33 10.70
C LYS A 310 23.08 2.85 10.83
N ARG A 311 22.85 3.54 9.72
CA ARG A 311 22.61 5.00 9.65
C ARG A 311 21.37 5.25 8.80
N ARG A 312 20.76 6.43 8.98
CA ARG A 312 19.59 6.87 8.17
C ARG A 312 19.98 7.07 6.71
N SER A 313 21.10 7.76 6.48
CA SER A 313 21.73 7.84 5.17
C SER A 313 22.56 6.58 4.94
N LYS A 314 22.22 5.83 3.89
CA LYS A 314 22.86 4.58 3.51
C LYS A 314 23.47 4.74 2.12
N PRO A 315 24.66 4.17 1.86
CA PRO A 315 25.30 4.30 0.56
C PRO A 315 24.50 3.53 -0.50
N SER A 316 24.44 4.11 -1.70
CA SER A 316 24.02 3.42 -2.90
C SER A 316 25.22 2.74 -3.55
N LEU A 317 25.09 1.47 -3.90
CA LEU A 317 26.10 0.70 -4.63
C LEU A 317 25.91 0.77 -6.15
N GLY A 318 24.81 1.37 -6.62
CA GLY A 318 24.50 1.47 -8.04
C GLY A 318 23.02 1.65 -8.32
N ARG A 319 22.69 1.82 -9.60
CA ARG A 319 21.33 1.88 -10.11
C ARG A 319 21.02 0.63 -10.94
N VAL A 320 19.78 0.19 -10.91
CA VAL A 320 19.31 -1.01 -11.60
C VAL A 320 17.88 -0.80 -12.08
N SER A 321 17.53 -1.34 -13.25
CA SER A 321 16.16 -1.34 -13.76
C SER A 321 15.31 -2.45 -13.11
N TYR A 322 14.00 -2.29 -13.08
CA TYR A 322 13.13 -3.38 -12.62
C TYR A 322 13.13 -4.57 -13.59
N GLU A 323 13.41 -4.38 -14.88
CA GLU A 323 13.60 -5.49 -15.82
C GLU A 323 14.76 -6.39 -15.38
N GLU A 324 15.92 -5.80 -15.08
CA GLU A 324 17.09 -6.54 -14.58
C GLU A 324 16.80 -7.25 -13.26
N LEU A 325 16.17 -6.56 -12.30
CA LEU A 325 15.77 -7.15 -11.02
C LEU A 325 14.81 -8.34 -11.20
N ARG A 326 13.96 -8.34 -12.22
CA ARG A 326 13.01 -9.43 -12.51
C ARG A 326 13.64 -10.62 -13.22
N ARG A 327 14.77 -10.45 -13.92
CA ARG A 327 15.53 -11.58 -14.49
C ARG A 327 16.06 -12.54 -13.42
N GLY A 328 16.03 -12.14 -12.14
CA GLY A 328 16.39 -12.98 -11.00
C GLY A 328 17.87 -12.91 -10.61
N LYS A 329 18.67 -12.16 -11.36
CA LYS A 329 20.11 -11.97 -11.11
C LYS A 329 20.62 -10.70 -11.78
N ILE A 330 21.58 -10.04 -11.14
CA ILE A 330 22.31 -8.89 -11.69
C ILE A 330 23.81 -9.04 -11.46
N THR A 331 24.61 -8.34 -12.26
CA THR A 331 26.07 -8.26 -12.07
C THR A 331 26.42 -6.95 -11.36
N LEU A 332 27.06 -7.04 -10.20
CA LEU A 332 27.54 -5.90 -9.43
C LEU A 332 28.99 -6.17 -9.01
N ASP A 333 29.90 -5.24 -9.32
CA ASP A 333 31.35 -5.39 -9.08
C ASP A 333 31.94 -6.70 -9.63
N GLY A 334 31.48 -7.12 -10.82
CA GLY A 334 31.92 -8.36 -11.46
C GLY A 334 31.36 -9.65 -10.83
N LYS A 335 30.50 -9.55 -9.81
CA LYS A 335 29.85 -10.69 -9.14
C LYS A 335 28.38 -10.79 -9.53
N GLU A 336 27.93 -12.00 -9.84
CA GLU A 336 26.50 -12.29 -10.05
C GLU A 336 25.79 -12.43 -8.69
N ILE A 337 24.70 -11.68 -8.51
CA ILE A 337 23.93 -11.63 -7.27
C ILE A 337 22.47 -11.94 -7.58
N LYS A 338 21.88 -12.87 -6.82
CA LYS A 338 20.46 -13.24 -6.97
C LYS A 338 19.55 -12.12 -6.47
N THR A 339 18.48 -11.86 -7.22
CA THR A 339 17.45 -10.88 -6.87
C THR A 339 16.13 -11.58 -6.52
N ALA A 340 15.38 -11.05 -5.56
CA ALA A 340 14.08 -11.59 -5.17
C ALA A 340 13.06 -10.48 -4.88
N PRO A 341 11.85 -10.53 -5.48
CA PRO A 341 10.77 -9.61 -5.14
C PRO A 341 10.09 -10.02 -3.83
N LEU A 342 9.68 -9.03 -3.05
CA LEU A 342 8.80 -9.21 -1.89
C LEU A 342 7.33 -9.05 -2.25
N SER A 343 7.03 -8.29 -3.29
CA SER A 343 5.68 -8.12 -3.84
C SER A 343 5.32 -9.26 -4.79
N SER A 344 4.06 -9.66 -4.82
CA SER A 344 3.56 -10.69 -5.75
C SER A 344 3.01 -10.05 -7.02
N LEU A 345 3.75 -10.20 -8.12
CA LEU A 345 3.29 -9.74 -9.44
C LEU A 345 2.05 -10.54 -9.91
N GLN A 346 1.99 -11.84 -9.61
CA GLN A 346 0.83 -12.67 -9.95
C GLN A 346 -0.45 -12.15 -9.28
N LYS A 347 -0.37 -11.79 -7.99
CA LYS A 347 -1.51 -11.21 -7.28
C LYS A 347 -1.83 -9.80 -7.77
N ALA A 348 -0.83 -8.98 -8.08
CA ALA A 348 -1.06 -7.66 -8.67
C ALA A 348 -1.80 -7.77 -10.01
N ARG A 349 -1.42 -8.68 -10.91
CA ARG A 349 -2.15 -8.94 -12.16
C ARG A 349 -3.60 -9.32 -11.91
N LYS A 350 -3.84 -10.26 -10.99
CA LYS A 350 -5.21 -10.66 -10.60
C LYS A 350 -6.05 -9.46 -10.14
N ILE A 351 -5.48 -8.57 -9.33
CA ILE A 351 -6.17 -7.36 -8.85
C ILE A 351 -6.47 -6.39 -10.00
N ALA A 352 -5.52 -6.17 -10.91
CA ALA A 352 -5.73 -5.31 -12.08
C ALA A 352 -6.85 -5.85 -12.97
N ASP A 353 -6.88 -7.16 -13.23
CA ASP A 353 -7.91 -7.82 -14.03
C ASP A 353 -9.29 -7.79 -13.35
N GLU A 354 -9.36 -7.93 -12.03
CA GLU A 354 -10.61 -7.83 -11.28
C GLU A 354 -11.15 -6.40 -11.30
N LEU A 355 -10.30 -5.40 -11.05
CA LEU A 355 -10.68 -3.99 -11.16
C LEU A 355 -11.15 -3.67 -12.59
N LYS A 356 -10.46 -4.17 -13.61
CA LYS A 356 -10.87 -4.05 -15.02
C LYS A 356 -12.27 -4.66 -15.23
N THR A 357 -12.55 -5.80 -14.62
CA THR A 357 -13.86 -6.45 -14.70
C THR A 357 -14.96 -5.62 -14.03
N TRP A 358 -14.72 -5.08 -12.83
CA TRP A 358 -15.69 -4.22 -12.14
C TRP A 358 -16.04 -2.97 -12.94
N ILE A 359 -15.04 -2.35 -13.58
CA ILE A 359 -15.25 -1.17 -14.42
C ILE A 359 -16.01 -1.54 -15.69
N LYS A 360 -15.64 -2.62 -16.38
CA LYS A 360 -16.36 -3.08 -17.59
C LYS A 360 -17.83 -3.42 -17.33
N LYS A 361 -18.16 -3.89 -16.12
CA LYS A 361 -19.54 -4.19 -15.71
C LYS A 361 -20.33 -2.95 -15.25
N GLY A 362 -19.71 -1.78 -15.15
CA GLY A 362 -20.34 -0.58 -14.59
C GLY A 362 -20.51 -0.60 -13.07
N GLU A 363 -19.95 -1.59 -12.37
CA GLU A 363 -19.98 -1.72 -10.90
C GLU A 363 -19.00 -0.73 -10.22
N PHE A 364 -18.01 -0.26 -10.98
CA PHE A 364 -17.01 0.69 -10.54
C PHE A 364 -16.88 1.87 -11.52
N LEU A 365 -17.21 3.06 -11.04
CA LEU A 365 -17.01 4.32 -11.75
C LEU A 365 -15.71 4.98 -11.31
N ILE A 366 -15.07 5.70 -12.23
CA ILE A 366 -13.89 6.51 -11.90
C ILE A 366 -14.32 7.81 -11.23
N GLN A 367 -13.43 8.39 -10.43
CA GLN A 367 -13.71 9.60 -9.67
C GLN A 367 -12.53 10.56 -9.82
N GLU A 368 -12.84 11.81 -10.19
CA GLU A 368 -11.85 12.88 -10.15
C GLU A 368 -11.44 13.13 -8.69
N PRO A 369 -10.15 13.33 -8.39
CA PRO A 369 -9.71 13.67 -7.06
C PRO A 369 -10.43 14.92 -6.54
N VAL A 370 -10.94 14.84 -5.31
CA VAL A 370 -11.50 15.99 -4.59
C VAL A 370 -10.42 17.05 -4.39
N GLN A 371 -9.18 16.60 -4.18
CA GLN A 371 -8.01 17.48 -4.07
C GLN A 371 -6.76 16.76 -4.56
N THR A 372 -5.96 17.46 -5.38
CA THR A 372 -4.66 16.99 -5.85
C THR A 372 -3.61 17.07 -4.75
N PHE A 373 -2.58 16.22 -4.82
CA PHE A 373 -1.51 16.23 -3.84
C PHE A 373 -0.55 17.43 -3.99
N PRO A 374 0.10 17.85 -2.90
CA PRO A 374 1.13 18.88 -2.98
C PRO A 374 2.31 18.41 -3.84
N THR A 375 2.89 19.33 -4.60
CA THR A 375 4.11 19.08 -5.37
C THR A 375 5.34 19.63 -4.65
N ASN A 376 6.51 19.06 -4.95
CA ASN A 376 7.81 19.48 -4.40
C ASN A 376 7.93 19.49 -2.86
N ASN A 377 7.17 18.65 -2.15
CA ASN A 377 7.27 18.52 -0.69
C ASN A 377 8.43 17.58 -0.31
N LYS A 378 9.04 17.82 0.86
CA LYS A 378 10.12 17.00 1.41
C LYS A 378 9.78 16.50 2.81
N LEU A 379 10.36 15.37 3.20
CA LEU A 379 10.25 14.83 4.55
C LEU A 379 11.28 15.48 5.48
N LYS A 380 10.85 15.77 6.70
CA LYS A 380 11.76 16.19 7.78
C LYS A 380 12.43 14.97 8.42
N SER A 381 13.57 15.23 9.02
CA SER A 381 14.25 14.31 9.92
C SER A 381 13.92 14.67 11.35
N LEU A 382 13.74 13.65 12.21
CA LEU A 382 13.78 13.87 13.66
C LEU A 382 15.23 14.07 14.07
N GLU A 383 15.54 15.26 14.57
CA GLU A 383 16.80 15.57 15.24
C GLU A 383 16.57 15.41 16.76
N ILE A 384 17.57 14.87 17.45
CA ILE A 384 17.52 14.71 18.91
C ILE A 384 18.13 15.99 19.48
N VAL A 385 17.28 16.81 20.08
CA VAL A 385 17.61 18.12 20.64
C VAL A 385 17.03 18.24 22.05
N GLU A 386 17.68 19.04 22.90
CA GLU A 386 17.17 19.36 24.25
C GLU A 386 16.04 20.41 24.17
N GLU A 387 15.25 20.58 25.25
CA GLU A 387 14.12 21.53 25.25
C GLU A 387 14.60 22.96 24.99
N GLU A 388 15.79 23.31 25.48
CA GLU A 388 16.44 24.60 25.30
C GLU A 388 16.87 24.87 23.84
N GLU A 389 16.90 23.84 22.99
CA GLU A 389 17.35 23.91 21.59
C GLU A 389 16.19 23.98 20.57
N VAL A 390 14.93 23.85 21.02
CA VAL A 390 13.70 23.92 20.21
C VAL A 390 13.17 25.34 20.13
#